data_AF-A0A7X6SZF0-F1
#
_entry.id   AF-A0A7X6SZF0-F1
#
_cell.length_a   1.000
_cell.length_b   1.000
_cell.length_c   1.000
_cell.angle_alpha   90.00
_cell.angle_beta   90.00
_cell.angle_gamma   90.00
#
_symmetry.space_group_name_H-M   'P 1'
#
loop_
_entity.id
_entity.type
_entity.pdbx_description
1 polymer ?
#
loop_
_entity_poly.entity_id
_entity_poly.type
_entity_poly.pdbx_seq_one_letter_code
_entity_poly.pdbx_strand_id
1 'polypeptide(L)'
;MAINFRVFLHSYLGFNSNSTLLYGEKDAILIDASQIMSDSYRMVSEILPMRRRLTHIYISHFHPDHHFGLAVLKFAFPEAKIVALPSVVKDIKSTSNDKVDMWAIDRFGPGEIPGATTIPEPLNEPRLELEGEEIIFSDGWDGDSINNSAVWVPSISVLCATDIAFHDCHLWAMVSNIVR
;
A
#
# COMPACT_ATOMS: atom_id res chain seq x y z
N MET A 1 -22.76 2.17 7.37
CA MET A 1 -23.04 1.06 6.42
C MET A 1 -22.04 -0.05 6.70
N ALA A 2 -22.28 -1.32 6.36
CA ALA A 2 -21.32 -2.38 6.71
C ALA A 2 -20.08 -2.31 5.81
N ILE A 3 -18.97 -1.76 6.34
CA ILE A 3 -17.66 -1.85 5.70
C ILE A 3 -17.24 -3.32 5.68
N ASN A 4 -16.65 -3.73 4.57
CA ASN A 4 -16.02 -5.04 4.42
C ASN A 4 -14.59 -4.85 3.95
N PHE A 5 -13.78 -5.90 4.04
CA PHE A 5 -12.42 -5.89 3.53
C PHE A 5 -12.11 -7.13 2.70
N ARG A 6 -11.17 -6.98 1.77
CA ARG A 6 -10.59 -8.05 0.96
C ARG A 6 -9.08 -7.88 0.91
N VAL A 7 -8.35 -8.96 1.12
CA VAL A 7 -6.89 -8.99 1.02
C VAL A 7 -6.48 -9.58 -0.33
N PHE A 8 -5.53 -8.92 -1.00
CA PHE A 8 -4.87 -9.39 -2.21
C PHE A 8 -3.45 -9.83 -1.85
N LEU A 9 -3.18 -11.12 -2.00
CA LEU A 9 -1.85 -11.70 -1.85
C LEU A 9 -1.07 -11.51 -3.15
N HIS A 10 0.09 -10.87 -3.09
CA HIS A 10 0.99 -10.74 -4.22
C HIS A 10 1.80 -12.03 -4.44
N SER A 11 2.41 -12.15 -5.61
CA SER A 11 3.22 -13.31 -5.96
C SER A 11 4.49 -13.42 -5.12
N TYR A 12 5.18 -14.55 -5.20
CA TYR A 12 6.51 -14.70 -4.61
C TYR A 12 7.49 -13.62 -5.10
N LEU A 13 7.39 -13.22 -6.38
CA LEU A 13 8.21 -12.13 -6.93
C LEU A 13 7.77 -10.76 -6.42
N GLY A 14 6.49 -10.61 -6.07
CA GLY A 14 5.97 -9.49 -5.31
C GLY A 14 6.20 -9.60 -3.79
N PHE A 15 7.20 -10.38 -3.36
CA PHE A 15 7.58 -10.63 -1.96
C PHE A 15 6.48 -11.21 -1.07
N ASN A 16 5.41 -11.76 -1.65
CA ASN A 16 4.21 -12.17 -0.92
C ASN A 16 3.66 -11.05 -0.02
N SER A 17 3.88 -9.77 -0.40
CA SER A 17 3.26 -8.65 0.28
C SER A 17 1.75 -8.63 0.03
N ASN A 18 1.03 -7.76 0.73
CA ASN A 18 -0.42 -7.69 0.67
C ASN A 18 -0.90 -6.29 0.32
N SER A 19 -1.97 -6.22 -0.47
CA SER A 19 -2.83 -5.03 -0.53
C SER A 19 -4.17 -5.34 0.12
N THR A 20 -4.77 -4.38 0.83
CA THR A 20 -6.07 -4.56 1.50
C THR A 20 -7.08 -3.55 0.98
N LEU A 21 -8.17 -4.02 0.37
CA LEU A 21 -9.27 -3.18 -0.06
C LEU A 21 -10.35 -3.12 1.02
N LEU A 22 -10.57 -1.93 1.58
CA LEU A 22 -11.72 -1.60 2.40
C LEU A 22 -12.84 -1.09 1.48
N TYR A 23 -14.06 -1.60 1.61
CA TYR A 23 -15.15 -1.20 0.72
C TYR A 23 -16.51 -1.15 1.41
N GLY A 24 -17.28 -0.12 1.08
CA GLY A 24 -18.68 0.07 1.47
C GLY A 24 -19.63 -0.46 0.38
N GLU A 25 -20.76 0.19 0.11
CA GLU A 25 -21.75 -0.11 -0.94
C GLU A 25 -21.45 0.51 -2.32
N LYS A 26 -20.69 1.59 -2.36
CA LYS A 26 -20.41 2.41 -3.55
C LYS A 26 -18.94 2.70 -3.66
N ASP A 27 -18.28 2.98 -2.54
CA ASP A 27 -16.91 3.45 -2.50
C ASP A 27 -15.96 2.39 -1.92
N ALA A 28 -14.67 2.56 -2.21
CA ALA A 28 -13.60 1.75 -1.66
C ALA A 28 -12.32 2.57 -1.43
N ILE A 29 -11.48 2.08 -0.52
CA ILE A 29 -10.13 2.56 -0.23
C ILE A 29 -9.19 1.37 -0.28
N LEU A 30 -8.13 1.47 -1.07
CA LEU A 30 -7.08 0.45 -1.15
C LEU A 30 -5.92 0.85 -0.24
N ILE A 31 -5.45 -0.09 0.58
CA ILE A 31 -4.23 0.01 1.37
C ILE A 31 -3.14 -0.74 0.61
N ASP A 32 -2.07 -0.01 0.27
CA ASP A 32 -0.89 -0.44 -0.47
C ASP A 32 -1.13 -0.90 -1.91
N ALA A 33 -0.03 -0.95 -2.66
CA ALA A 33 0.08 -1.48 -4.01
C ALA A 33 0.99 -2.73 -4.01
N SER A 34 1.52 -3.13 -5.16
CA SER A 34 2.46 -4.25 -5.27
C SER A 34 3.87 -3.80 -5.66
N GLN A 35 4.86 -4.68 -5.47
CA GLN A 35 6.24 -4.51 -5.96
C GLN A 35 6.31 -4.43 -7.48
N ILE A 36 5.61 -5.35 -8.15
CA ILE A 36 5.76 -5.60 -9.58
C ILE A 36 4.48 -5.29 -10.35
N MET A 37 4.62 -4.83 -11.60
CA MET A 37 3.47 -4.41 -12.42
C MET A 37 2.48 -5.55 -12.66
N SER A 38 2.95 -6.78 -12.86
CA SER A 38 2.10 -7.95 -13.12
C SER A 38 1.11 -8.24 -11.97
N ASP A 39 1.57 -8.12 -10.71
CA ASP A 39 0.69 -8.27 -9.55
C ASP A 39 -0.33 -7.13 -9.45
N SER A 40 0.06 -5.90 -9.82
CA SER A 40 -0.88 -4.78 -9.88
C SER A 40 -1.95 -4.98 -10.95
N TYR A 41 -1.59 -5.49 -12.14
CA TYR A 41 -2.58 -5.80 -13.18
C TYR A 41 -3.56 -6.89 -12.72
N ARG A 42 -3.05 -7.93 -12.04
CA ARG A 42 -3.91 -8.97 -11.45
C ARG A 42 -4.87 -8.37 -10.43
N MET A 43 -4.36 -7.54 -9.50
CA MET A 43 -5.21 -6.85 -8.52
C MET A 43 -6.27 -5.96 -9.19
N VAL A 44 -5.90 -5.17 -10.20
CA VAL A 44 -6.86 -4.36 -10.98
C VAL A 44 -7.96 -5.24 -11.60
N SER A 45 -7.59 -6.41 -12.17
CA SER A 45 -8.56 -7.33 -12.77
C SER A 45 -9.58 -7.88 -11.78
N GLU A 46 -9.23 -7.92 -10.49
CA GLU A 46 -10.12 -8.39 -9.42
C GLU A 46 -10.96 -7.25 -8.80
N ILE A 47 -10.45 -6.01 -8.81
CA ILE A 47 -11.15 -4.83 -8.28
C ILE A 47 -12.21 -4.30 -9.27
N LEU A 48 -11.90 -4.23 -10.58
CA LEU A 48 -12.82 -3.67 -11.57
C LEU A 48 -14.23 -4.32 -11.59
N PRO A 49 -14.37 -5.66 -11.51
CA PRO A 49 -15.68 -6.31 -11.48
C PRO A 49 -16.51 -6.01 -10.23
N MET A 50 -15.89 -5.50 -9.15
CA MET A 50 -16.60 -5.14 -7.92
C MET A 50 -17.50 -3.90 -8.10
N ARG A 51 -17.28 -3.10 -9.16
CA ARG A 51 -18.08 -1.91 -9.50
C ARG A 51 -18.22 -0.90 -8.36
N ARG A 52 -17.23 -0.83 -7.48
CA ARG A 52 -17.07 0.22 -6.47
C ARG A 52 -16.17 1.31 -7.03
N ARG A 53 -16.41 2.56 -6.64
CA ARG A 53 -15.52 3.68 -6.92
C ARG A 53 -14.34 3.62 -5.96
N LEU A 54 -13.13 3.40 -6.48
CA LEU A 54 -11.92 3.54 -5.70
C LEU A 54 -11.65 5.03 -5.47
N THR A 55 -11.85 5.51 -4.25
CA THR A 55 -11.71 6.94 -3.93
C THR A 55 -10.29 7.29 -3.53
N HIS A 56 -9.61 6.39 -2.81
CA HIS A 56 -8.25 6.59 -2.32
C HIS A 56 -7.43 5.31 -2.43
N ILE A 57 -6.12 5.49 -2.62
CA ILE A 57 -5.08 4.49 -2.43
C ILE A 57 -4.14 5.03 -1.37
N TYR A 58 -4.10 4.41 -0.20
CA TYR A 58 -3.26 4.80 0.92
C TYR A 58 -1.98 3.95 0.95
N ILE A 59 -0.83 4.60 1.11
CA ILE A 59 0.48 3.91 1.21
C ILE A 59 0.96 3.92 2.65
N SER A 60 1.27 2.74 3.17
CA SER A 60 1.60 2.51 4.57
C SER A 60 3.03 2.92 4.92
N HIS A 61 4.00 2.64 4.06
CA HIS A 61 5.41 2.97 4.29
C HIS A 61 6.24 2.94 2.99
N PHE A 62 7.54 3.20 3.10
CA PHE A 62 8.42 3.51 1.96
C PHE A 62 8.96 2.28 1.19
N HIS A 63 8.59 1.06 1.58
CA HIS A 63 9.06 -0.13 0.88
C HIS A 63 8.42 -0.29 -0.50
N PRO A 64 9.20 -0.62 -1.54
CA PRO A 64 8.72 -0.69 -2.92
C PRO A 64 7.51 -1.58 -3.14
N ASP A 65 7.40 -2.66 -2.39
CA ASP A 65 6.32 -3.63 -2.48
C ASP A 65 4.97 -3.11 -2.00
N HIS A 66 4.93 -1.87 -1.50
CA HIS A 66 3.72 -1.14 -1.11
C HIS A 66 3.37 -0.01 -2.08
N HIS A 67 4.26 0.41 -2.99
CA HIS A 67 3.99 1.61 -3.82
C HIS A 67 4.45 1.56 -5.28
N PHE A 68 5.29 0.61 -5.69
CA PHE A 68 5.77 0.56 -7.08
C PHE A 68 4.64 0.36 -8.09
N GLY A 69 3.65 -0.45 -7.74
CA GLY A 69 2.45 -0.73 -8.52
C GLY A 69 1.51 0.45 -8.75
N LEU A 70 1.75 1.60 -8.13
CA LEU A 70 0.90 2.78 -8.22
C LEU A 70 0.70 3.29 -9.65
N ALA A 71 1.67 3.11 -10.55
CA ALA A 71 1.52 3.53 -11.94
C ALA A 71 0.37 2.78 -12.64
N VAL A 72 0.25 1.47 -12.39
CA VAL A 72 -0.83 0.63 -12.93
C VAL A 72 -2.17 1.01 -12.29
N LEU A 73 -2.20 1.20 -10.97
CA LEU A 73 -3.41 1.56 -10.25
C LEU A 73 -3.92 2.95 -10.65
N LYS A 74 -3.03 3.93 -10.82
CA LYS A 74 -3.38 5.28 -11.28
C LYS A 74 -3.96 5.26 -12.70
N PHE A 75 -3.44 4.40 -13.57
CA PHE A 75 -3.98 4.23 -14.91
C PHE A 75 -5.38 3.62 -14.89
N ALA A 76 -5.60 2.58 -14.07
CA ALA A 76 -6.89 1.89 -13.97
C ALA A 76 -7.97 2.70 -13.22
N PHE A 77 -7.56 3.49 -12.22
CA PHE A 77 -8.42 4.27 -11.35
C PHE A 77 -7.97 5.74 -11.31
N PRO A 78 -8.12 6.50 -12.41
CA PRO A 78 -7.58 7.85 -12.54
C PRO A 78 -8.22 8.87 -11.58
N GLU A 79 -9.39 8.56 -11.03
CA GLU A 79 -10.06 9.39 -10.02
C GLU A 79 -9.58 9.14 -8.59
N ALA A 80 -8.89 8.02 -8.34
CA ALA A 80 -8.43 7.67 -7.00
C ALA A 80 -7.29 8.59 -6.56
N LYS A 81 -7.41 9.18 -5.38
CA LYS A 81 -6.33 9.96 -4.78
C LYS A 81 -5.31 9.02 -4.16
N ILE A 82 -4.04 9.19 -4.53
CA ILE A 82 -2.95 8.44 -3.93
C ILE A 82 -2.42 9.26 -2.76
N VAL A 83 -2.53 8.73 -1.54
CA VAL A 83 -2.29 9.47 -0.30
C VAL A 83 -1.42 8.67 0.67
N ALA A 84 -0.74 9.37 1.57
CA ALA A 84 -0.02 8.75 2.69
C ALA A 84 0.13 9.75 3.84
N LEU A 85 0.58 9.29 5.01
CA LEU A 85 0.95 10.20 6.09
C LEU A 85 2.17 11.05 5.69
N PRO A 86 2.31 12.30 6.17
CA PRO A 86 3.38 13.20 5.76
C PRO A 86 4.80 12.64 5.95
N SER A 87 5.02 11.84 7.01
CA SER A 87 6.29 11.15 7.27
C SER A 87 6.60 10.13 6.18
N VAL A 88 5.62 9.30 5.79
CA VAL A 88 5.73 8.30 4.73
C VAL A 88 6.01 8.96 3.38
N VAL A 89 5.35 10.07 3.05
CA VAL A 89 5.63 10.83 1.82
C VAL A 89 7.08 11.32 1.79
N LYS A 90 7.61 11.78 2.92
CA LYS A 90 9.01 12.21 3.06
C LYS A 90 9.97 11.03 2.83
N ASP A 91 9.68 9.86 3.40
CA ASP A 91 10.52 8.67 3.29
C ASP A 91 10.51 8.07 1.87
N ILE A 92 9.36 8.10 1.18
CA ILE A 92 9.28 7.69 -0.22
C ILE A 92 10.14 8.64 -1.09
N LYS A 93 10.00 9.96 -0.91
CA LYS A 93 10.79 10.95 -1.66
C LYS A 93 12.30 10.81 -1.45
N SER A 94 12.73 10.42 -0.24
CA SER A 94 14.16 10.30 0.08
C SER A 94 14.79 9.01 -0.46
N THR A 95 13.99 7.99 -0.76
CA THR A 95 14.50 6.66 -1.13
C THR A 95 14.12 6.19 -2.53
N SER A 96 13.20 6.86 -3.22
CA SER A 96 12.57 6.35 -4.45
C SER A 96 13.53 6.16 -5.62
N ASN A 97 14.46 7.09 -5.85
CA ASN A 97 15.32 7.04 -7.03
C ASN A 97 16.29 5.86 -6.98
N ASP A 98 17.01 5.71 -5.87
CA ASP A 98 17.99 4.63 -5.68
C ASP A 98 17.33 3.25 -5.77
N LYS A 99 16.08 3.13 -5.32
CA LYS A 99 15.34 1.87 -5.32
C LYS A 99 14.87 1.47 -6.72
N VAL A 100 14.43 2.40 -7.57
CA VAL A 100 13.98 2.06 -8.93
C VAL A 100 15.12 1.44 -9.72
N ASP A 101 16.30 2.05 -9.70
CA ASP A 101 17.47 1.55 -10.43
C ASP A 101 17.91 0.17 -9.90
N MET A 102 18.03 0.03 -8.57
CA MET A 102 18.41 -1.24 -7.93
C MET A 102 17.47 -2.39 -8.29
N TRP A 103 16.15 -2.17 -8.27
CA TRP A 103 15.18 -3.24 -8.53
C TRP A 103 14.98 -3.52 -10.02
N ALA A 104 15.12 -2.51 -10.89
CA ALA A 104 14.93 -2.66 -12.33
C ALA A 104 16.09 -3.39 -13.02
N ILE A 105 17.32 -3.21 -12.55
CA ILE A 105 18.53 -3.74 -13.21
C ILE A 105 18.91 -5.12 -12.66
N ASP A 106 18.78 -5.33 -11.34
CA ASP A 106 19.44 -6.45 -10.66
C ASP A 106 18.51 -7.62 -10.27
N ARG A 107 17.18 -7.44 -10.31
CA ARG A 107 16.23 -8.41 -9.72
C ARG A 107 15.06 -8.82 -10.61
N PHE A 108 14.48 -7.90 -11.37
CA PHE A 108 13.21 -8.13 -12.08
C PHE A 108 13.32 -7.89 -13.59
N GLY A 109 12.46 -8.56 -14.36
CA GLY A 109 12.47 -8.46 -15.82
C GLY A 109 12.00 -7.09 -16.34
N PRO A 110 12.29 -6.77 -17.62
CA PRO A 110 11.83 -5.53 -18.23
C PRO A 110 10.32 -5.35 -18.09
N GLY A 111 9.90 -4.18 -17.60
CA GLY A 111 8.48 -3.83 -17.46
C GLY A 111 7.83 -4.25 -16.14
N GLU A 112 8.53 -4.96 -15.25
CA GLU A 112 7.98 -5.28 -13.91
C GLU A 112 8.17 -4.16 -12.88
N ILE A 113 9.12 -3.24 -13.10
CA ILE A 113 9.43 -2.12 -12.20
C ILE A 113 9.03 -0.81 -12.88
N PRO A 114 8.46 0.17 -12.13
CA PRO A 114 8.00 1.40 -12.75
C PRO A 114 9.22 2.25 -13.18
N GLY A 115 9.12 2.94 -14.32
CA GLY A 115 10.18 3.84 -14.78
C GLY A 115 10.41 5.05 -13.86
N ALA A 116 9.43 5.39 -13.01
CA ALA A 116 9.55 6.36 -11.94
C ALA A 116 8.55 6.05 -10.83
N THR A 117 8.92 6.33 -9.58
CA THR A 117 8.00 6.17 -8.44
C THR A 117 6.90 7.22 -8.48
N THR A 118 5.65 6.82 -8.24
CA THR A 118 4.55 7.75 -8.01
C THR A 118 4.55 8.20 -6.55
N ILE A 119 4.73 9.50 -6.32
CA ILE A 119 4.77 10.06 -4.97
C ILE A 119 3.34 10.34 -4.47
N PRO A 120 2.92 9.80 -3.31
CA PRO A 120 1.61 10.09 -2.73
C PRO A 120 1.47 11.54 -2.27
N GLU A 121 0.23 12.03 -2.22
CA GLU A 121 -0.11 13.31 -1.60
C GLU A 121 -0.15 13.16 -0.07
N PRO A 122 0.38 14.13 0.70
CA PRO A 122 0.31 14.07 2.16
C PRO A 122 -1.13 14.28 2.62
N LEU A 123 -1.62 13.42 3.52
CA LEU A 123 -2.87 13.63 4.22
C LEU A 123 -2.79 14.85 5.14
N ASN A 124 -3.89 15.61 5.21
CA ASN A 124 -4.02 16.72 6.17
C ASN A 124 -4.32 16.24 7.59
N GLU A 125 -5.08 15.14 7.69
CA GLU A 125 -5.45 14.49 8.94
C GLU A 125 -5.16 12.99 8.81
N PRO A 126 -4.81 12.30 9.90
CA PRO A 126 -4.49 10.87 9.85
C PRO A 126 -5.76 10.00 9.79
N ARG A 127 -6.70 10.35 8.93
CA ARG A 127 -7.94 9.62 8.69
C ARG A 127 -8.50 9.85 7.30
N LEU A 128 -9.32 8.91 6.86
CA LEU A 128 -10.22 9.03 5.73
C LEU A 128 -11.62 8.59 6.16
N GLU A 129 -12.62 8.94 5.35
CA GLU A 129 -13.98 8.46 5.52
C GLU A 129 -14.35 7.53 4.37
N LEU A 130 -15.01 6.43 4.71
CA LEU A 130 -15.62 5.50 3.76
C LEU A 130 -17.09 5.37 4.12
N GLU A 131 -17.95 6.05 3.37
CA GLU A 131 -19.42 6.00 3.53
C GLU A 131 -19.93 6.30 4.94
N GLY A 132 -19.37 7.33 5.56
CA GLY A 132 -19.70 7.75 6.93
C GLY A 132 -18.96 6.99 8.03
N GLU A 133 -18.11 6.02 7.69
CA GLU A 133 -17.29 5.28 8.66
C GLU A 133 -15.83 5.75 8.59
N GLU A 134 -15.20 5.98 9.74
CA GLU A 134 -13.80 6.43 9.79
C GLU A 134 -12.81 5.29 9.54
N ILE A 135 -11.78 5.59 8.76
CA ILE A 135 -10.55 4.80 8.61
C ILE A 135 -9.42 5.62 9.21
N ILE A 136 -8.79 5.12 10.26
CA ILE A 136 -7.80 5.86 11.06
C ILE A 136 -6.41 5.32 10.77
N PHE A 137 -5.45 6.22 10.56
CA PHE A 137 -4.06 5.90 10.28
C PHE A 137 -3.17 6.33 11.44
N SER A 138 -2.12 5.57 11.72
CA SER A 138 -1.08 5.99 12.66
C SER A 138 0.26 5.46 12.19
N ASP A 139 1.30 6.28 12.20
CA ASP A 139 2.67 5.93 11.83
C ASP A 139 3.59 5.87 13.07
N GLY A 140 4.89 5.72 12.85
CA GLY A 140 5.89 5.61 13.92
C GLY A 140 5.93 4.25 14.62
N TRP A 141 5.33 3.23 14.02
CA TRP A 141 5.40 1.86 14.52
C TRP A 141 6.64 1.15 13.96
N ASP A 142 7.33 0.44 14.84
CA ASP A 142 8.42 -0.45 14.46
C ASP A 142 7.89 -1.74 13.84
N GLY A 143 8.53 -2.19 12.78
CA GLY A 143 8.21 -3.44 12.09
C GLY A 143 9.40 -3.93 11.26
N ASP A 144 9.16 -4.23 10.00
CA ASP A 144 10.24 -4.43 9.02
C ASP A 144 11.09 -3.16 8.76
N SER A 145 10.53 -1.99 9.10
CA SER A 145 11.14 -0.67 9.04
C SER A 145 10.74 0.20 10.23
N ILE A 146 11.39 1.37 10.36
CA ILE A 146 11.27 2.29 11.51
C ILE A 146 10.01 3.17 11.49
N ASN A 147 9.26 3.15 10.40
CA ASN A 147 8.12 4.04 10.21
C ASN A 147 7.02 3.34 9.40
N ASN A 148 6.39 2.35 10.03
CA ASN A 148 5.23 1.66 9.50
C ASN A 148 3.92 2.33 9.92
N SER A 149 2.92 2.26 9.04
CA SER A 149 1.57 2.73 9.35
C SER A 149 0.63 1.57 9.72
N ALA A 150 -0.10 1.72 10.83
CA ALA A 150 -1.24 0.88 11.15
C ALA A 150 -2.54 1.53 10.64
N VAL A 151 -3.47 0.72 10.13
CA VAL A 151 -4.80 1.16 9.68
C VAL A 151 -5.89 0.56 10.55
N TRP A 152 -6.57 1.39 11.32
CA TRP A 152 -7.66 0.98 12.21
C TRP A 152 -9.03 1.31 11.62
N VAL A 153 -9.93 0.31 11.62
CA VAL A 153 -11.31 0.45 11.14
C VAL A 153 -12.27 0.14 12.31
N PRO A 154 -12.71 1.16 13.07
CA PRO A 154 -13.50 0.96 14.28
C PRO A 154 -14.82 0.21 14.04
N SER A 155 -15.51 0.54 12.94
CA SER A 155 -16.85 0.04 12.63
C SER A 155 -16.93 -1.49 12.46
N ILE A 156 -15.81 -2.13 12.13
CA ILE A 156 -15.67 -3.59 12.03
C ILE A 156 -14.67 -4.19 13.02
N SER A 157 -14.09 -3.36 13.90
CA SER A 157 -13.06 -3.79 14.86
C SER A 157 -11.86 -4.50 14.21
N VAL A 158 -11.39 -4.00 13.07
CA VAL A 158 -10.27 -4.58 12.31
C VAL A 158 -9.08 -3.63 12.28
N LEU A 159 -7.90 -4.19 12.55
CA LEU A 159 -6.61 -3.53 12.39
C LEU A 159 -5.87 -4.18 11.21
N CYS A 160 -5.56 -3.41 10.17
CA CYS A 160 -4.53 -3.79 9.20
C CYS A 160 -3.18 -3.36 9.77
N ALA A 161 -2.41 -4.33 10.22
CA ALA A 161 -1.11 -4.11 10.85
C ALA A 161 0.03 -3.87 9.85
N THR A 162 -0.25 -3.90 8.55
CA THR A 162 0.76 -3.78 7.47
C THR A 162 1.98 -4.66 7.80
N ASP A 163 3.16 -4.07 7.94
CA ASP A 163 4.41 -4.75 8.20
C ASP A 163 4.90 -4.53 9.65
N ILE A 164 3.95 -4.26 10.57
CA ILE A 164 4.15 -4.21 12.03
C ILE A 164 4.02 -5.61 12.64
N ALA A 165 3.09 -6.41 12.13
CA ALA A 165 2.81 -7.75 12.64
C ALA A 165 2.61 -8.75 11.50
N PHE A 166 3.31 -9.87 11.59
CA PHE A 166 3.36 -10.90 10.55
C PHE A 166 2.82 -12.22 11.09
N HIS A 167 2.22 -13.02 10.21
CA HIS A 167 1.73 -14.36 10.54
C HIS A 167 2.41 -15.40 9.63
N ASP A 168 3.24 -16.25 10.23
CA ASP A 168 3.88 -17.40 9.58
C ASP A 168 4.72 -17.05 8.33
N CYS A 169 5.46 -15.93 8.41
CA CYS A 169 6.42 -15.54 7.38
C CYS A 169 7.70 -14.91 7.98
N HIS A 170 8.73 -14.78 7.15
CA HIS A 170 10.02 -14.20 7.54
C HIS A 170 10.05 -12.69 7.26
N LEU A 171 10.32 -11.90 8.31
CA LEU A 171 10.51 -10.45 8.23
C LEU A 171 11.68 -10.06 7.32
N TRP A 172 11.49 -9.04 6.50
CA TRP A 172 12.57 -8.38 5.77
C TRP A 172 13.34 -7.43 6.70
N ALA A 173 14.33 -7.96 7.43
CA ALA A 173 15.04 -7.19 8.46
C ALA A 173 16.22 -6.33 7.96
N MET A 174 16.45 -6.22 6.64
CA MET A 174 17.67 -5.59 6.10
C MET A 174 17.79 -4.09 6.44
N VAL A 175 16.67 -3.41 6.63
CA VAL A 175 16.60 -1.98 6.96
C VAL A 175 15.94 -1.71 8.32
N SER A 176 15.75 -2.75 9.13
CA SER A 176 15.33 -2.60 10.52
C SER A 176 16.53 -2.18 11.37
N ASN A 177 16.34 -1.14 12.20
CA ASN A 177 17.37 -0.67 13.15
C ASN A 177 17.05 -1.08 14.60
N ILE A 178 16.06 -1.96 14.81
CA ILE A 178 15.69 -2.48 16.12
C ILE A 178 16.91 -3.20 16.69
N VAL A 179 17.34 -2.78 17.88
CA VAL A 179 18.45 -3.42 18.60
C VAL A 179 18.02 -4.86 18.94
N ARG A 180 18.77 -5.84 18.42
CA ARG A 180 18.56 -7.27 18.71
C ARG A 180 19.03 -7.65 20.11
#